data_AF-A0A562GHW9-F1
#
_entry.id   AF-A0A562GHW9-F1
#
_cell.length_a   1.000
_cell.length_b   1.000
_cell.length_c   1.000
_cell.angle_alpha   90.00
_cell.angle_beta   90.00
_cell.angle_gamma   90.00
#
_symmetry.space_group_name_H-M   'P 1'
#
loop_
_entity.id
_entity.type
_entity.pdbx_description
1 polymer ?
#
loop_
_entity_poly.entity_id
_entity_poly.type
_entity_poly.pdbx_seq_one_letter_code
_entity_poly.pdbx_strand_id
1 'polypeptide(L)'
;MFDVTHKKLARGTILKVLNIGQPQPVPAHVIDICLIQRGLPMTESFLESQLQYLVDKGYIETQDTCFEKAENPVLTVRLKAKGIDLLEHSIEEDPGIIIPRE
;
A
#
# COMPACT_ATOMS: atom_id res chain seq x y z
N MET A 1 -7.19 -4.87 -18.38
CA MET A 1 -7.14 -5.80 -17.23
C MET A 1 -5.69 -5.93 -16.82
N PHE A 2 -5.31 -5.54 -15.59
CA PHE A 2 -3.94 -5.68 -15.12
C PHE A 2 -3.58 -7.16 -14.90
N ASP A 3 -2.39 -7.56 -15.32
CA ASP A 3 -1.92 -8.93 -15.14
C ASP A 3 -1.59 -9.24 -13.67
N VAL A 4 -1.27 -10.52 -13.40
CA VAL A 4 -0.95 -11.00 -12.06
C VAL A 4 0.33 -10.36 -11.51
N THR A 5 1.36 -10.20 -12.34
CA THR A 5 2.66 -9.62 -11.95
C THR A 5 2.48 -8.16 -11.53
N HIS A 6 1.69 -7.40 -12.29
CA HIS A 6 1.35 -6.02 -12.02
C HIS A 6 0.68 -5.86 -10.64
N LYS A 7 -0.30 -6.71 -10.32
CA LYS A 7 -0.95 -6.73 -9.00
C LYS A 7 0.03 -7.01 -7.87
N LYS A 8 0.89 -8.01 -8.04
CA LYS A 8 1.89 -8.38 -7.02
C LYS A 8 2.91 -7.26 -6.78
N LEU A 9 3.37 -6.62 -7.87
CA LEU A 9 4.33 -5.51 -7.81
C LEU A 9 3.70 -4.26 -7.19
N ALA A 10 2.44 -3.96 -7.52
CA ALA A 10 1.66 -2.91 -6.89
C ALA A 10 1.63 -3.07 -5.36
N ARG A 11 1.29 -4.26 -4.86
CA ARG A 11 1.24 -4.56 -3.42
C ARG A 11 2.58 -4.33 -2.73
N GLY A 12 3.68 -4.85 -3.29
CA GLY A 12 5.00 -4.65 -2.70
C GLY A 12 5.45 -3.18 -2.75
N THR A 13 5.06 -2.46 -3.80
CA THR A 13 5.31 -1.03 -3.91
C THR A 13 4.53 -0.24 -2.86
N ILE A 14 3.25 -0.56 -2.64
CA ILE A 14 2.43 0.03 -1.57
C ILE A 14 3.12 -0.17 -0.22
N LEU A 15 3.51 -1.40 0.12
CA LEU A 15 4.19 -1.67 1.39
C LEU A 15 5.49 -0.85 1.55
N LYS A 16 6.31 -0.72 0.50
CA LYS A 16 7.50 0.14 0.54
C LYS A 16 7.17 1.61 0.77
N VAL A 17 6.15 2.15 0.09
CA VAL A 17 5.71 3.54 0.30
C VAL A 17 5.28 3.76 1.75
N LEU A 18 4.50 2.83 2.30
CA LEU A 18 4.05 2.90 3.69
C LEU A 18 5.20 2.77 4.69
N ASN A 19 6.22 1.97 4.38
CA ASN A 19 7.42 1.84 5.19
C ASN A 19 8.22 3.14 5.25
N ILE A 20 8.38 3.82 4.11
CA ILE A 20 9.04 5.14 4.03
C ILE A 20 8.25 6.21 4.80
N GLY A 21 6.91 6.13 4.77
CA GLY A 21 6.04 7.09 5.46
C GLY A 21 5.95 6.90 6.99
N GLN A 22 6.51 5.83 7.55
CA GLN A 22 6.48 5.58 9.00
C GLN A 22 7.10 6.75 9.79
N PRO A 23 6.59 7.05 11.00
CA PRO A 23 5.51 6.35 11.73
C PRO A 23 4.10 6.87 11.39
N GLN A 24 3.97 7.75 10.40
CA GLN A 24 2.71 8.40 10.06
C GLN A 24 1.89 7.54 9.09
N PRO A 25 0.55 7.60 9.17
CA PRO A 25 -0.29 6.99 8.15
C PRO A 25 -0.18 7.80 6.86
N VAL A 26 -0.13 7.10 5.72
CA VAL A 26 0.05 7.72 4.41
C VAL A 26 -1.32 7.88 3.75
N PRO A 27 -1.70 9.06 3.26
CA PRO A 27 -2.92 9.25 2.50
C PRO A 27 -2.94 8.39 1.22
N ALA A 28 -4.08 7.78 0.88
CA ALA A 28 -4.21 6.90 -0.29
C ALA A 28 -3.84 7.60 -1.61
N HIS A 29 -4.11 8.90 -1.74
CA HIS A 29 -3.72 9.68 -2.92
C HIS A 29 -2.19 9.81 -3.10
N VAL A 30 -1.42 9.81 -2.00
CA VAL A 30 0.05 9.82 -2.07
C VAL A 30 0.55 8.48 -2.58
N ILE A 31 -0.08 7.38 -2.13
CA ILE A 31 0.22 6.03 -2.60
C ILE A 31 -0.01 5.93 -4.11
N ASP A 32 -1.15 6.45 -4.59
CA ASP A 32 -1.47 6.48 -6.02
C ASP A 32 -0.42 7.24 -6.85
N ILE A 33 -0.02 8.45 -6.40
CA ILE A 33 1.04 9.24 -7.05
C ILE A 33 2.36 8.44 -7.13
N CYS A 34 2.77 7.78 -6.05
CA CYS A 34 4.00 6.98 -6.04
C CYS A 34 3.93 5.77 -6.99
N LEU A 35 2.76 5.15 -7.13
CA LEU A 35 2.54 4.04 -8.05
C LEU A 35 2.60 4.52 -9.51
N ILE A 36 1.95 5.64 -9.84
CA ILE A 36 2.00 6.27 -11.16
C ILE A 36 3.45 6.62 -11.53
N GLN A 37 4.21 7.21 -10.63
CA GLN A 37 5.63 7.55 -10.84
C GLN A 37 6.50 6.32 -11.12
N ARG A 38 6.11 5.14 -10.61
CA ARG A 38 6.78 3.87 -10.88
C ARG A 38 6.28 3.16 -12.15
N GLY A 39 5.45 3.82 -12.96
CA GLY A 39 4.89 3.22 -14.17
C GLY A 39 3.84 2.15 -13.88
N LEU A 40 3.22 2.20 -12.70
CA LEU A 40 2.10 1.35 -12.31
C LEU A 40 0.81 2.18 -12.37
N PRO A 41 0.22 2.41 -13.57
CA PRO A 41 -1.01 3.16 -13.69
C PRO A 41 -2.13 2.42 -12.97
N MET A 42 -2.89 3.14 -12.15
CA MET A 42 -3.97 2.58 -11.33
C MET A 42 -5.28 3.25 -11.71
N THR A 43 -6.36 2.48 -11.70
CA THR A 43 -7.70 3.04 -11.49
C THR A 43 -7.98 3.06 -9.99
N GLU A 44 -8.86 3.94 -9.54
CA GLU A 44 -9.28 4.00 -8.13
C GLU A 44 -9.73 2.63 -7.60
N SER A 45 -10.63 1.95 -8.35
CA SER A 45 -11.08 0.59 -8.04
C SER A 45 -9.96 -0.46 -7.99
N PHE A 46 -8.89 -0.25 -8.73
CA PHE A 46 -7.75 -1.16 -8.72
C PHE A 46 -6.90 -0.94 -7.47
N LEU A 47 -6.63 0.31 -7.10
CA LEU A 47 -5.94 0.64 -5.84
C LEU A 47 -6.71 0.11 -4.64
N GLU A 48 -8.02 0.35 -4.56
CA GLU A 48 -8.91 -0.17 -3.52
C GLU A 48 -8.79 -1.70 -3.40
N SER A 49 -8.81 -2.43 -4.52
CA SER A 49 -8.67 -3.89 -4.49
C SER A 49 -7.31 -4.38 -3.97
N GLN A 50 -6.23 -3.62 -4.19
CA GLN A 50 -4.91 -3.96 -3.65
C GLN A 50 -4.81 -3.62 -2.17
N LEU A 51 -5.38 -2.49 -1.74
CA LEU A 51 -5.46 -2.12 -0.32
C LEU A 51 -6.29 -3.16 0.44
N GLN A 52 -7.47 -3.54 -0.05
CA GLN A 52 -8.31 -4.55 0.58
C GLN A 52 -7.57 -5.89 0.74
N TYR A 53 -6.86 -6.34 -0.30
CA TYR A 53 -6.05 -7.56 -0.22
C TYR A 53 -5.00 -7.48 0.91
N LEU A 54 -4.30 -6.35 1.03
CA LEU A 54 -3.28 -6.15 2.05
C LEU A 54 -3.88 -6.04 3.46
N VAL A 55 -5.08 -5.46 3.59
CA VAL A 55 -5.88 -5.42 4.84
C VAL A 55 -6.26 -6.84 5.25
N ASP A 56 -6.86 -7.62 4.35
CA ASP A 56 -7.30 -9.00 4.60
C ASP A 56 -6.13 -9.89 5.04
N LYS A 57 -4.94 -9.63 4.51
CA LYS A 57 -3.72 -10.36 4.84
C LYS A 57 -3.03 -9.83 6.10
N GLY A 58 -3.51 -8.71 6.66
CA GLY A 58 -3.03 -8.12 7.91
C GLY A 58 -1.73 -7.34 7.78
N TYR A 59 -1.31 -6.97 6.57
CA TYR A 59 -0.08 -6.21 6.34
C TYR A 59 -0.27 -4.71 6.59
N ILE A 60 -1.49 -4.21 6.39
CA ILE A 60 -1.84 -2.80 6.54
C ILE A 60 -3.16 -2.64 7.30
N GLU A 61 -3.46 -1.41 7.68
CA GLU A 61 -4.79 -0.96 8.10
C GLU A 61 -5.15 0.35 7.39
N THR A 62 -6.44 0.59 7.23
CA THR A 62 -6.99 1.79 6.58
C THR A 62 -7.92 2.52 7.54
N GLN A 63 -7.87 3.85 7.54
CA GLN A 63 -8.73 4.69 8.38
C GLN A 63 -9.09 5.98 7.67
N ASP A 64 -10.35 6.40 7.77
CA ASP A 64 -10.77 7.74 7.41
C ASP A 64 -10.29 8.73 8.47
N THR A 65 -9.37 9.62 8.07
CA THR A 65 -8.76 10.60 8.97
C THR A 65 -9.26 12.00 8.62
N CYS A 66 -9.86 12.67 9.59
CA CYS A 66 -10.16 14.10 9.49
C CYS A 66 -8.88 14.88 9.82
N PHE A 67 -8.26 15.47 8.82
CA PHE A 67 -7.20 16.45 9.05
C PHE A 67 -7.86 17.81 9.35
N GLU A 68 -7.31 18.60 10.28
CA GLU A 68 -7.88 19.90 10.69
C GLU A 68 -8.13 20.87 9.53
N LYS A 69 -7.43 20.69 8.41
CA LYS A 69 -7.52 21.52 7.19
C LYS A 69 -8.23 20.84 6.02
N ALA A 70 -8.73 19.61 6.20
CA ALA A 70 -9.45 18.90 5.14
C ALA A 70 -10.96 19.06 5.35
N GLU A 71 -11.67 19.47 4.31
CA GLU A 71 -13.14 19.57 4.34
C GLU A 71 -13.82 18.20 4.44
N ASN A 72 -13.14 17.16 3.95
CA ASN A 72 -13.63 15.78 3.95
C ASN A 72 -12.61 14.84 4.63
N PRO A 73 -13.07 13.75 5.26
CA PRO A 73 -12.18 12.69 5.70
C PRO A 73 -11.32 12.18 4.55
N VAL A 74 -10.05 11.93 4.83
CA VAL A 74 -9.10 11.39 3.86
C VAL A 74 -8.79 9.96 4.26
N LEU A 75 -8.92 9.03 3.31
CA LEU A 75 -8.48 7.65 3.51
C LEU A 75 -6.95 7.66 3.72
N THR A 76 -6.53 7.23 4.90
CA THR A 76 -5.12 7.01 5.23
C THR A 76 -4.85 5.54 5.47
N VAL A 77 -3.61 5.15 5.22
CA VAL A 77 -3.17 3.77 5.25
C VAL A 77 -1.92 3.67 6.12
N ARG A 78 -1.87 2.71 7.03
CA ARG A 78 -0.73 2.46 7.91
C ARG A 78 -0.20 1.05 7.72
N LEU A 79 1.13 0.91 7.74
CA LEU A 79 1.79 -0.38 7.79
C LEU A 79 1.63 -1.01 9.18
N LYS A 80 1.28 -2.30 9.23
CA LYS A 80 1.25 -3.07 10.49
C LYS A 80 2.57 -3.80 10.69
N ALA A 81 2.82 -4.28 11.92
CA ALA A 81 4.02 -5.06 12.27
C ALA A 81 4.27 -6.21 11.27
N LYS A 82 3.25 -6.98 10.92
CA LYS A 82 3.35 -8.06 9.92
C LYS A 82 3.84 -7.56 8.54
N GLY A 83 3.47 -6.35 8.14
CA GLY A 83 3.94 -5.74 6.90
C GLY A 83 5.42 -5.34 6.98
N ILE A 84 5.88 -4.87 8.14
CA ILE A 84 7.30 -4.62 8.42
C ILE A 84 8.08 -5.94 8.36
N ASP A 85 7.60 -6.97 9.08
CA ASP A 85 8.24 -8.28 9.12
C ASP A 85 8.38 -8.89 7.71
N LEU A 86 7.39 -8.70 6.83
CA LEU A 86 7.46 -9.14 5.44
C LEU A 86 8.55 -8.40 4.65
N LEU A 87 8.65 -7.08 4.83
CA LEU A 87 9.66 -6.26 4.14
C LEU A 87 11.08 -6.53 4.63
N GLU A 88 11.23 -6.89 5.91
CA GLU A 88 12.51 -7.23 6.53
C GLU A 88 12.92 -8.70 6.30
N HIS A 89 12.07 -9.49 5.63
CA HIS A 89 12.26 -10.93 5.45
C HIS A 89 12.35 -11.71 6.78
N SER A 90 11.68 -11.19 7.82
CA SER A 90 11.55 -11.81 9.15
C SER A 90 10.44 -12.88 9.19
N ILE A 91 9.60 -12.95 8.16
CA ILE A 91 8.59 -13.99 7.93
C ILE A 91 8.70 -14.56 6.51
N GLU A 92 8.00 -15.67 6.25
CA GLU A 92 7.93 -16.27 4.92
C GLU A 92 7.39 -15.28 3.87
N GLU A 93 7.97 -15.31 2.68
CA GLU A 93 7.54 -14.47 1.56
C GLU A 93 6.09 -14.77 1.17
N ASP A 94 5.34 -13.71 0.83
CA ASP A 94 3.98 -13.87 0.34
C ASP A 94 3.98 -14.03 -1.19
N PRO A 95 3.53 -15.16 -1.75
CA PRO A 95 3.52 -15.38 -3.20
C PRO A 95 2.60 -14.39 -3.94
N GLY A 96 1.71 -13.70 -3.22
CA GLY A 96 0.84 -12.64 -3.74
C GLY A 96 1.49 -11.26 -3.78
N ILE A 97 2.76 -11.11 -3.42
CA ILE A 97 3.47 -9.83 -3.31
C ILE A 97 4.85 -9.94 -3.97
N ILE A 98 5.21 -8.95 -4.79
CA ILE A 98 6.58 -8.80 -5.32
C ILE A 98 7.14 -7.52 -4.71
N ILE A 99 8.15 -7.65 -3.85
CA ILE A 99 8.85 -6.50 -3.28
C ILE A 99 9.85 -5.98 -4.34
N PRO A 100 9.68 -4.76 -4.88
CA PRO A 100 10.60 -4.23 -5.87
C PRO A 100 11.99 -4.06 -5.26
N ARG A 101 13.02 -4.53 -5.98
CA ARG A 101 14.42 -4.20 -5.64
C ARG A 101 14.66 -2.70 -5.86
N GLU A 102 15.54 -2.13 -5.05
CA GLU A 102 16.00 -0.74 -5.25
C GLU A 102 16.92 -0.63 -6.47
#